data_AF-E4YQI0-F1
#
_entry.id   AF-E4YQI0-F1
#
_cell.length_a   1.000
_cell.length_b   1.000
_cell.length_c   1.000
_cell.angle_alpha   90.00
_cell.angle_beta   90.00
_cell.angle_gamma   90.00
#
_symmetry.space_group_name_H-M   'P 1'
#
loop_
_entity.id
_entity.type
_entity.pdbx_description
1 polymer ?
#
loop_
_entity_poly.entity_id
_entity_poly.type
_entity_poly.pdbx_seq_one_letter_code
_entity_poly.pdbx_strand_id
1 'polypeptide(L)'
;MLWWAVPREFVISSGGICGKCKEVTMFFISRTEKESNQGVFRNSYDFVTGCYDKLCFNCLSSYLENFPKSRYQLSGGSFKCPAYSCIGGMSFETFIKRECCPAAQSLWAKETFAKLDGVLEKVKKNSSASDIATVSGKLFANFFPKTGDDAKCKNAKKQLQQLGDHLQIVKYNCKAEAIETVSEELDSFIEKFSNFFPKNDRNSCAICLEKYDDKKRIECTLLCGHRSCFECLTQLPNKNCPTCRKAFTNEQIIKLF
;
A
#
# COMPACT_ATOMS: atom_id res chain seq x y z
N MET A 1 22.10 5.08 -37.01
CA MET A 1 21.22 4.56 -35.94
C MET A 1 19.81 4.42 -36.51
N LEU A 2 19.26 3.21 -36.54
CA LEU A 2 17.86 3.01 -36.94
C LEU A 2 16.95 3.65 -35.88
N TRP A 3 16.17 4.64 -36.30
CA TRP A 3 15.10 5.21 -35.51
C TRP A 3 13.97 4.19 -35.43
N TRP A 4 13.78 3.58 -34.25
CA TRP A 4 12.67 2.65 -34.03
C TRP A 4 11.39 3.48 -33.83
N ALA A 5 10.50 3.43 -34.83
CA ALA A 5 9.19 4.05 -34.75
C ALA A 5 8.36 3.29 -33.72
N VAL A 6 7.94 3.98 -32.65
CA VAL A 6 6.94 3.42 -31.74
C VAL A 6 5.63 3.31 -32.53
N PRO A 7 4.97 2.14 -32.55
CA PRO A 7 3.70 1.99 -33.26
C PRO A 7 2.66 2.99 -32.74
N ARG A 8 2.01 3.73 -33.66
CA ARG A 8 1.06 4.81 -33.32
C ARG A 8 -0.13 4.29 -32.51
N GLU A 9 -0.48 3.02 -32.63
CA GLU A 9 -1.54 2.38 -31.86
C GLU A 9 -1.25 2.31 -30.34
N PHE A 10 -0.01 2.50 -29.90
CA PHE A 10 0.32 2.55 -28.47
C PHE A 10 0.15 3.94 -27.85
N VAL A 11 -0.08 4.96 -28.68
CA VAL A 11 -0.27 6.34 -28.21
C VAL A 11 -1.60 6.45 -27.48
N ILE A 12 -1.56 7.06 -26.30
CA ILE A 12 -2.72 7.36 -25.49
C ILE A 12 -3.30 8.69 -25.97
N SER A 13 -4.59 8.67 -26.31
CA SER A 13 -5.34 9.87 -26.66
C SER A 13 -5.36 10.90 -25.51
N SER A 14 -5.75 12.15 -25.80
CA SER A 14 -5.97 13.18 -24.78
C SER A 14 -6.98 12.76 -23.69
N GLY A 15 -7.90 11.84 -24.01
CA GLY A 15 -8.85 11.24 -23.07
C GLY A 15 -8.31 10.09 -22.21
N GLY A 16 -7.01 9.75 -22.29
CA GLY A 16 -6.42 8.68 -21.48
C GLY A 16 -6.68 7.27 -22.01
N ILE A 17 -7.23 7.13 -23.21
CA ILE A 17 -7.55 5.84 -23.83
C ILE A 17 -6.43 5.41 -24.77
N CYS A 18 -5.94 4.18 -24.60
CA CYS A 18 -4.94 3.56 -25.46
C CYS A 18 -5.53 3.21 -26.84
N GLY A 19 -4.81 3.55 -27.92
CA GLY A 19 -5.22 3.22 -29.30
C GLY A 19 -5.41 1.72 -29.56
N LYS A 20 -4.59 0.86 -28.93
CA LYS A 20 -4.59 -0.59 -29.12
C LYS A 20 -5.57 -1.33 -28.22
N CYS A 21 -5.40 -1.27 -26.89
CA CYS A 21 -6.25 -2.04 -25.97
C CYS A 21 -7.59 -1.38 -25.67
N LYS A 22 -7.79 -0.11 -26.05
CA LYS A 22 -9.00 0.67 -25.75
C LYS A 22 -9.31 0.84 -24.25
N GLU A 23 -8.42 0.42 -23.36
CA GLU A 23 -8.55 0.62 -21.92
C GLU A 23 -8.05 2.00 -21.49
N VAL A 24 -8.64 2.52 -20.41
CA VAL A 24 -8.15 3.72 -19.72
C VAL A 24 -6.84 3.37 -19.03
N THR A 25 -5.73 3.91 -19.52
CA THR A 25 -4.41 3.58 -18.99
C THR A 25 -3.91 4.72 -18.10
N MET A 26 -3.66 4.43 -16.82
CA MET A 26 -3.17 5.43 -15.85
C MET A 26 -1.66 5.68 -15.89
N PHE A 27 -0.90 4.88 -16.65
CA PHE A 27 0.56 4.95 -16.71
C PHE A 27 1.03 5.24 -18.12
N PHE A 28 1.90 6.25 -18.27
CA PHE A 28 2.56 6.54 -19.54
C PHE A 28 4.06 6.77 -19.36
N ILE A 29 4.82 6.30 -20.36
CA ILE A 29 6.25 6.54 -20.48
C ILE A 29 6.45 7.78 -21.35
N SER A 30 7.17 8.78 -20.84
CA SER A 30 7.63 9.92 -21.61
C SER A 30 9.07 9.70 -22.04
N ARG A 31 9.37 9.89 -23.32
CA ARG A 31 10.76 9.84 -23.81
C ARG A 31 11.44 11.17 -23.51
N THR A 32 12.53 11.14 -22.74
CA THR A 32 13.43 12.29 -22.59
C THR A 32 14.57 12.14 -23.59
N GLU A 33 14.59 12.94 -24.65
CA GLU A 33 15.79 13.08 -25.47
C GLU A 33 16.80 13.88 -24.64
N LYS A 34 17.90 13.24 -24.23
CA LYS A 34 19.06 13.97 -23.72
C LYS A 34 19.74 14.60 -24.92
N GLU A 35 19.77 15.93 -24.96
CA GLU A 35 20.53 16.71 -25.95
C GLU A 35 21.96 16.19 -26.03
N SER A 36 22.32 15.60 -27.17
CA SER A 36 23.71 15.31 -27.51
C SER A 36 24.34 16.56 -28.11
N ASN A 37 25.37 17.06 -27.43
CA ASN A 37 26.41 18.02 -27.83
C ASN A 37 26.30 18.78 -29.17
N GLN A 38 26.47 20.10 -29.02
CA GLN A 38 26.75 21.14 -30.02
C GLN A 38 27.57 20.67 -31.25
N GLY A 39 27.03 20.99 -32.43
CA GLY A 39 27.73 20.92 -33.71
C GLY A 39 26.98 21.72 -34.78
N VAL A 40 27.25 23.02 -34.82
CA VAL A 40 27.09 24.02 -35.91
C VAL A 40 26.23 23.61 -37.12
N PHE A 41 25.04 24.23 -37.29
CA PHE A 41 24.61 24.93 -38.53
C PHE A 41 23.40 25.85 -38.24
N ARG A 42 23.37 26.99 -38.93
CA ARG A 42 22.50 28.17 -38.72
C ARG A 42 21.07 28.00 -39.26
N ASN A 43 20.15 28.65 -38.53
CA ASN A 43 18.91 29.32 -38.93
C ASN A 43 17.82 28.54 -39.69
N SER A 44 16.82 28.08 -38.94
CA SER A 44 15.41 28.38 -39.23
C SER A 44 14.62 28.37 -37.92
N TYR A 45 13.71 29.32 -37.76
CA TYR A 45 12.83 29.43 -36.61
C TYR A 45 11.77 28.33 -36.69
N ASP A 46 11.90 27.30 -35.86
CA ASP A 46 10.79 26.46 -35.43
C ASP A 46 11.01 26.09 -33.96
N PHE A 47 10.09 26.55 -33.12
CA PHE A 47 9.97 26.06 -31.74
C PHE A 47 9.63 24.57 -31.81
N VAL A 48 10.63 23.69 -31.68
CA VAL A 48 10.39 22.26 -31.42
C VAL A 48 9.93 22.15 -29.96
N THR A 49 8.64 22.36 -29.73
CA THR A 49 7.99 21.86 -28.52
C THR A 49 8.13 20.35 -28.52
N GLY A 50 8.98 19.80 -27.67
CA GLY A 50 9.23 18.37 -27.57
C GLY A 50 7.93 17.57 -27.43
N CYS A 51 7.60 16.79 -28.44
CA CYS A 51 6.42 15.92 -28.43
C CYS A 51 6.66 14.76 -27.46
N TYR A 52 6.12 14.87 -26.25
CA TYR A 52 6.03 13.73 -25.33
C TYR A 52 4.84 12.87 -25.73
N ASP A 53 5.07 11.82 -26.51
CA ASP A 53 4.04 10.82 -26.76
C ASP A 53 3.76 10.04 -25.48
N LYS A 54 2.50 10.06 -25.01
CA LYS A 54 2.05 9.23 -23.89
C LYS A 54 1.82 7.82 -24.42
N LEU A 55 2.56 6.84 -23.93
CA LEU A 55 2.45 5.44 -24.38
C LEU A 55 1.77 4.56 -23.34
N CYS A 56 0.89 3.67 -23.77
CA CYS A 56 0.21 2.72 -22.88
C CYS A 56 1.18 1.68 -22.31
N PHE A 57 1.36 1.64 -20.98
CA PHE A 57 2.28 0.70 -20.34
C PHE A 57 1.96 -0.78 -20.62
N ASN A 58 0.68 -1.19 -20.61
CA ASN A 58 0.30 -2.60 -20.83
C ASN A 58 0.58 -3.07 -22.26
N CYS A 59 0.32 -2.22 -23.25
CA CYS A 59 0.64 -2.54 -24.64
C CYS A 59 2.13 -2.43 -24.93
N LEU A 60 2.83 -1.56 -24.20
CA LEU A 60 4.25 -1.35 -24.35
C LEU A 60 5.06 -2.43 -23.62
N SER A 61 4.64 -2.91 -22.45
CA SER A 61 5.36 -3.93 -21.67
C SER A 61 5.55 -5.24 -22.44
N SER A 62 4.51 -5.70 -23.12
CA SER A 62 4.56 -6.84 -24.05
C SER A 62 5.48 -6.62 -25.25
N TYR A 63 5.71 -5.36 -25.65
CA TYR A 63 6.65 -4.98 -26.70
C TYR A 63 8.08 -4.77 -26.15
N LEU A 64 8.21 -4.46 -24.85
CA LEU A 64 9.45 -4.07 -24.17
C LEU A 64 10.26 -5.24 -23.61
N GLU A 65 9.83 -6.51 -23.78
CA GLU A 65 10.61 -7.67 -23.31
C GLU A 65 12.05 -7.68 -23.87
N ASN A 66 12.30 -6.97 -24.98
CA ASN A 66 13.62 -6.81 -25.60
C ASN A 66 14.32 -5.46 -25.33
N PHE A 67 13.79 -4.60 -24.46
CA PHE A 67 14.30 -3.24 -24.27
C PHE A 67 15.09 -3.04 -22.96
N PRO A 68 16.28 -2.42 -23.01
CA PRO A 68 17.06 -2.17 -21.81
C PRO A 68 16.38 -1.18 -20.86
N LYS A 69 16.20 -1.61 -19.60
CA LYS A 69 15.54 -0.86 -18.50
C LYS A 69 16.10 0.53 -18.22
N SER A 70 17.32 0.82 -18.66
CA SER A 70 18.00 2.11 -18.44
C SER A 70 17.49 3.26 -19.31
N ARG A 71 16.60 3.01 -20.29
CA ARG A 71 16.18 4.02 -21.28
C ARG A 71 14.79 4.64 -21.06
N TYR A 72 14.09 4.27 -19.99
CA TYR A 72 12.79 4.84 -19.67
C TYR A 72 12.75 5.33 -18.23
N GLN A 73 12.25 6.54 -18.06
CA GLN A 73 11.88 7.09 -16.77
C GLN A 73 10.36 6.97 -16.65
N LEU A 74 9.89 6.32 -15.60
CA LEU A 74 8.49 6.44 -15.21
C LEU A 74 8.28 7.92 -14.89
N SER A 75 7.58 8.62 -15.79
CA SER A 75 7.15 9.98 -15.50
C SER A 75 6.29 9.92 -14.24
N GLY A 76 6.59 10.78 -13.27
CA GLY A 76 5.91 10.81 -11.98
C GLY A 76 4.44 11.20 -12.17
N GLY A 77 3.61 10.22 -12.55
CA GLY A 77 2.18 10.36 -12.60
C GLY A 77 1.68 10.83 -11.24
N SER A 78 0.92 11.92 -11.23
CA SER A 78 0.32 12.44 -10.02
C SER A 78 -1.06 11.82 -9.86
N PHE A 79 -1.27 11.05 -8.79
CA PHE A 79 -2.53 10.36 -8.51
C PHE A 79 -3.50 11.29 -7.78
N LYS A 80 -4.80 11.15 -8.01
CA LYS A 80 -5.81 11.90 -7.23
C LYS A 80 -6.16 11.16 -5.95
N CYS A 81 -6.57 11.91 -4.94
CA CYS A 81 -7.09 11.35 -3.70
C CYS A 81 -8.32 10.49 -3.98
N PRO A 82 -8.38 9.22 -3.54
CA PRO A 82 -9.54 8.37 -3.75
C PRO A 82 -10.78 8.87 -2.97
N ALA A 83 -10.59 9.66 -1.93
CA ALA A 83 -11.67 10.34 -1.21
C ALA A 83 -12.05 11.71 -1.82
N TYR A 84 -11.39 12.13 -2.91
CA TYR A 84 -11.54 13.44 -3.55
C TYR A 84 -11.41 14.64 -2.61
N SER A 85 -10.75 14.45 -1.47
CA SER A 85 -10.63 15.48 -0.42
C SER A 85 -9.29 16.24 -0.44
N CYS A 86 -8.30 15.77 -1.19
CA CYS A 86 -7.03 16.48 -1.39
C CYS A 86 -7.02 17.22 -2.74
N ILE A 87 -6.50 18.44 -2.76
CA ILE A 87 -6.43 19.29 -3.96
C ILE A 87 -5.18 18.99 -4.82
N GLY A 88 -4.18 18.28 -4.27
CA GLY A 88 -2.94 17.94 -4.97
C GLY A 88 -2.90 16.53 -5.56
N GLY A 89 -2.15 16.38 -6.66
CA GLY A 89 -1.72 15.07 -7.12
C GLY A 89 -0.68 14.46 -6.18
N MET A 90 -0.74 13.15 -5.92
CA MET A 90 0.13 12.44 -4.98
C MET A 90 1.01 11.41 -5.68
N SER A 91 2.07 10.97 -5.03
CA SER A 91 2.89 9.87 -5.53
C SER A 91 2.10 8.56 -5.54
N PHE A 92 2.54 7.60 -6.36
CA PHE A 92 1.96 6.25 -6.37
C PHE A 92 1.99 5.60 -4.98
N GLU A 93 3.09 5.78 -4.23
CA GLU A 93 3.23 5.21 -2.89
C GLU A 93 2.20 5.80 -1.92
N THR A 94 2.02 7.12 -1.92
CA THR A 94 1.01 7.81 -1.10
C THR A 94 -0.41 7.41 -1.49
N PHE A 95 -0.66 7.19 -2.79
CA PHE A 95 -1.94 6.71 -3.31
C PHE A 95 -2.26 5.28 -2.83
N ILE A 96 -1.32 4.35 -2.99
CA ILE A 96 -1.50 2.94 -2.58
C ILE A 96 -1.68 2.82 -1.06
N LYS A 97 -0.87 3.54 -0.27
CA LYS A 97 -1.00 3.57 1.20
C LYS A 97 -2.23 4.35 1.67
N ARG A 98 -2.87 5.12 0.79
CA ARG A 98 -4.00 6.02 1.08
C ARG A 98 -3.71 6.99 2.23
N GLU A 99 -2.45 7.35 2.43
CA GLU A 99 -1.96 8.22 3.51
C GLU A 99 -2.17 9.72 3.21
N CYS A 100 -2.84 10.05 2.10
CA CYS A 100 -3.05 11.44 1.71
C CYS A 100 -4.02 12.22 2.62
N CYS A 101 -4.97 11.55 3.27
CA CYS A 101 -5.92 12.17 4.19
C CYS A 101 -6.67 11.14 5.04
N PRO A 102 -7.26 11.55 6.19
CA PRO A 102 -8.09 10.66 7.01
C PRO A 102 -9.28 10.06 6.25
N ALA A 103 -9.88 10.81 5.31
CA ALA A 103 -10.99 10.32 4.51
C ALA A 103 -10.57 9.13 3.61
N ALA A 104 -9.38 9.20 2.99
CA ALA A 104 -8.85 8.11 2.16
C ALA A 104 -8.44 6.89 2.99
N GLN A 105 -7.85 7.08 4.17
CA GLN A 105 -7.56 5.97 5.10
C GLN A 105 -8.84 5.26 5.53
N SER A 106 -9.89 6.02 5.86
CA SER A 106 -11.18 5.45 6.26
C SER A 106 -11.87 4.65 5.15
N LEU A 107 -11.67 5.04 3.88
CA LEU A 107 -12.20 4.32 2.72
C LEU A 107 -11.62 2.91 2.60
N TRP A 108 -10.34 2.71 2.93
CA TRP A 108 -9.73 1.38 2.88
C TRP A 108 -10.33 0.41 3.90
N ALA A 109 -10.49 0.90 5.13
CA ALA A 109 -11.17 0.15 6.17
C ALA A 109 -12.61 -0.16 5.72
N LYS A 110 -13.35 0.84 5.23
CA LYS A 110 -14.72 0.67 4.71
C LYS A 110 -14.82 -0.36 3.59
N GLU A 111 -13.94 -0.33 2.59
CA GLU A 111 -13.91 -1.30 1.49
C GLU A 111 -13.58 -2.72 1.98
N THR A 112 -12.63 -2.83 2.90
CA THR A 112 -12.25 -4.12 3.50
C THR A 112 -13.42 -4.70 4.32
N PHE A 113 -14.09 -3.86 5.11
CA PHE A 113 -15.27 -4.25 5.86
C PHE A 113 -16.47 -4.58 4.96
N ALA A 114 -16.68 -3.84 3.86
CA ALA A 114 -17.73 -4.17 2.90
C ALA A 114 -17.51 -5.54 2.24
N LYS A 115 -16.25 -5.92 1.98
CA LYS A 115 -15.91 -7.28 1.53
C LYS A 115 -16.21 -8.32 2.60
N LEU A 116 -15.83 -8.04 3.85
CA LEU A 116 -16.13 -8.93 4.98
C LEU A 116 -17.64 -9.06 5.23
N ASP A 117 -18.42 -7.99 5.10
CA ASP A 117 -19.89 -8.02 5.16
C ASP A 117 -20.47 -8.89 4.05
N GLY A 118 -19.96 -8.77 2.82
CA GLY A 118 -20.36 -9.64 1.72
C GLY A 118 -20.11 -11.12 1.99
N VAL A 119 -18.96 -11.45 2.60
CA VAL A 119 -18.63 -12.82 3.03
C VAL A 119 -19.56 -13.25 4.17
N LEU A 120 -19.79 -12.39 5.17
CA LEU A 120 -20.64 -12.69 6.31
C LEU A 120 -22.11 -12.90 5.90
N GLU A 121 -22.63 -12.12 4.95
CA GLU A 121 -23.96 -12.30 4.40
C GLU A 121 -24.09 -13.60 3.59
N LYS A 122 -23.03 -14.03 2.88
CA LYS A 122 -23.01 -15.37 2.26
C LYS A 122 -23.04 -16.47 3.31
N VAL A 123 -22.31 -16.32 4.40
CA VAL A 123 -22.33 -17.27 5.53
C VAL A 123 -23.71 -17.31 6.19
N LYS A 124 -24.32 -16.14 6.46
CA LYS A 124 -25.69 -16.04 7.01
C LYS A 124 -26.73 -16.75 6.16
N LYS A 125 -26.65 -16.64 4.84
CA LYS A 125 -27.57 -17.32 3.91
C LYS A 125 -27.42 -18.84 3.93
N ASN A 126 -26.23 -19.33 4.29
CA ASN A 126 -25.87 -20.74 4.24
C ASN A 126 -25.86 -21.43 5.63
N SER A 127 -26.21 -20.72 6.71
CA SER A 127 -26.23 -21.28 8.06
C SER A 127 -27.52 -20.93 8.80
N SER A 128 -27.87 -21.70 9.83
CA SER A 128 -29.08 -21.47 10.63
C SER A 128 -29.05 -20.10 11.33
N ALA A 129 -30.13 -19.34 11.16
CA ALA A 129 -30.23 -17.91 11.48
C ALA A 129 -29.98 -17.53 12.96
N SER A 130 -30.04 -18.47 13.91
CA SER A 130 -29.95 -18.17 15.35
C SER A 130 -28.54 -17.78 15.82
N ASP A 131 -27.49 -18.32 15.19
CA ASP A 131 -26.14 -18.24 15.78
C ASP A 131 -25.30 -17.07 15.24
N ILE A 132 -25.65 -16.55 14.05
CA ILE A 132 -24.83 -15.54 13.35
C ILE A 132 -25.25 -14.09 13.67
N ALA A 133 -26.53 -13.86 13.97
CA ALA A 133 -27.05 -12.52 14.26
C ALA A 133 -26.35 -11.87 15.48
N THR A 134 -25.97 -12.69 16.46
CA THR A 134 -25.29 -12.25 17.70
C THR A 134 -23.84 -11.82 17.46
N VAL A 135 -23.16 -12.41 16.47
CA VAL A 135 -21.74 -12.17 16.18
C VAL A 135 -21.55 -10.90 15.33
N SER A 136 -22.40 -10.69 14.33
CA SER A 136 -22.32 -9.56 13.38
C SER A 136 -22.53 -8.19 14.05
N GLY A 137 -23.54 -8.06 14.93
CA GLY A 137 -23.92 -6.76 15.53
C GLY A 137 -22.89 -6.19 16.51
N LYS A 138 -22.14 -7.03 17.22
CA LYS A 138 -21.12 -6.60 18.19
C LYS A 138 -19.80 -6.17 17.56
N LEU A 139 -19.56 -6.61 16.34
CA LEU A 139 -18.31 -6.47 15.59
C LEU A 139 -18.15 -5.05 15.05
N PHE A 140 -19.19 -4.48 14.46
CA PHE A 140 -19.10 -3.17 13.78
C PHE A 140 -19.10 -1.96 14.72
N ALA A 141 -19.77 -2.05 15.86
CA ALA A 141 -19.88 -0.91 16.79
C ALA A 141 -18.55 -0.54 17.47
N ASN A 142 -17.58 -1.46 17.54
CA ASN A 142 -16.39 -1.30 18.37
C ASN A 142 -15.08 -1.07 17.60
N PHE A 143 -15.09 -1.18 16.27
CA PHE A 143 -13.85 -1.24 15.48
C PHE A 143 -13.19 0.11 15.17
N PHE A 144 -13.88 1.22 15.36
CA PHE A 144 -13.34 2.56 15.08
C PHE A 144 -13.22 3.39 16.36
N PRO A 145 -12.16 3.19 17.17
CA PRO A 145 -11.84 4.14 18.22
C PRO A 145 -11.46 5.49 17.59
N LYS A 146 -12.19 6.56 17.95
CA LYS A 146 -12.00 7.90 17.37
C LYS A 146 -10.67 8.60 17.72
N THR A 147 -9.78 8.00 18.50
CA THR A 147 -8.51 8.62 18.92
C THR A 147 -7.44 7.58 19.29
N GLY A 148 -6.16 7.94 19.13
CA GLY A 148 -4.95 7.12 19.33
C GLY A 148 -4.63 6.80 20.79
N ASP A 149 -5.56 6.16 21.48
CA ASP A 149 -5.41 5.68 22.85
C ASP A 149 -4.96 4.21 22.84
N ASP A 150 -3.77 3.92 23.37
CA ASP A 150 -3.18 2.58 23.42
C ASP A 150 -4.07 1.57 24.15
N ALA A 151 -4.89 2.02 25.11
CA ALA A 151 -5.85 1.16 25.78
C ALA A 151 -6.94 0.65 24.82
N LYS A 152 -7.39 1.49 23.88
CA LYS A 152 -8.39 1.11 22.88
C LYS A 152 -7.82 0.15 21.84
N CYS A 153 -6.55 0.33 21.46
CA CYS A 153 -5.85 -0.61 20.57
C CYS A 153 -5.70 -2.00 21.21
N LYS A 154 -5.35 -2.07 22.51
CA LYS A 154 -5.32 -3.34 23.26
C LYS A 154 -6.70 -4.00 23.33
N ASN A 155 -7.78 -3.23 23.49
CA ASN A 155 -9.14 -3.76 23.50
C ASN A 155 -9.59 -4.28 22.13
N ALA A 156 -9.34 -3.51 21.06
CA ALA A 156 -9.63 -3.93 19.68
C ALA A 156 -8.89 -5.23 19.32
N LYS A 157 -7.63 -5.38 19.75
CA LYS A 157 -6.87 -6.62 19.57
C LYS A 157 -7.54 -7.81 20.30
N LYS A 158 -8.00 -7.62 21.54
CA LYS A 158 -8.72 -8.67 22.28
C LYS A 158 -10.02 -9.09 21.58
N GLN A 159 -10.79 -8.12 21.07
CA GLN A 159 -12.04 -8.40 20.35
C GLN A 159 -11.80 -9.13 19.02
N LEU A 160 -10.76 -8.74 18.29
CA LEU A 160 -10.30 -9.43 17.08
C LEU A 160 -9.89 -10.88 17.36
N GLN A 161 -9.17 -11.11 18.45
CA GLN A 161 -8.78 -12.46 18.87
C GLN A 161 -10.01 -13.31 19.18
N GLN A 162 -10.94 -12.79 20.01
CA GLN A 162 -12.20 -13.47 20.34
C GLN A 162 -13.02 -13.80 19.10
N LEU A 163 -13.02 -12.93 18.10
CA LEU A 163 -13.69 -13.18 16.83
C LEU A 163 -13.02 -14.32 16.06
N GLY A 164 -11.69 -14.33 15.98
CA GLY A 164 -10.93 -15.42 15.36
C GLY A 164 -11.28 -16.76 16.00
N ASP A 165 -11.28 -16.82 17.34
CA ASP A 165 -11.64 -18.02 18.10
C ASP A 165 -13.08 -18.47 17.81
N HIS A 166 -14.03 -17.54 17.74
CA HIS A 166 -15.43 -17.83 17.40
C HIS A 166 -15.60 -18.37 15.97
N LEU A 167 -14.92 -17.77 14.99
CA LEU A 167 -14.97 -18.23 13.61
C LEU A 167 -14.37 -19.62 13.46
N GLN A 168 -13.34 -19.95 14.25
CA GLN A 168 -12.72 -21.26 14.28
C GLN A 168 -13.64 -22.35 14.86
N ILE A 169 -14.45 -22.00 15.88
CA ILE A 169 -15.52 -22.88 16.39
C ILE A 169 -16.60 -23.11 15.32
N VAL A 170 -17.03 -22.05 14.62
CA VAL A 170 -18.02 -22.16 13.53
C VAL A 170 -17.49 -23.05 12.40
N LYS A 171 -16.21 -22.88 12.02
CA LYS A 171 -15.51 -23.72 11.04
C LYS A 171 -15.53 -25.20 11.42
N TYR A 172 -15.29 -25.54 12.69
CA TYR A 172 -15.31 -26.92 13.15
C TYR A 172 -16.72 -27.55 13.10
N ASN A 173 -17.76 -26.76 13.38
CA ASN A 173 -19.13 -27.25 13.49
C ASN A 173 -19.87 -27.32 12.15
N CYS A 174 -19.42 -26.58 11.14
CA CYS A 174 -20.08 -26.52 9.84
C CYS A 174 -19.39 -27.47 8.84
N LYS A 175 -19.94 -28.68 8.65
CA LYS A 175 -19.39 -29.77 7.80
C LYS A 175 -19.88 -29.82 6.35
N ALA A 176 -20.25 -28.70 5.73
CA ALA A 176 -20.69 -28.68 4.33
C ALA A 176 -19.62 -28.06 3.41
N GLU A 177 -19.54 -28.55 2.18
CA GLU A 177 -18.59 -28.16 1.11
C GLU A 177 -18.47 -26.64 0.89
N ALA A 178 -19.54 -25.87 1.17
CA ALA A 178 -19.53 -24.41 1.12
C ALA A 178 -18.66 -23.72 2.21
N ILE A 179 -18.26 -24.44 3.26
CA ILE A 179 -17.42 -23.93 4.35
C ILE A 179 -15.93 -24.02 4.01
N GLU A 180 -15.51 -24.91 3.12
CA GLU A 180 -14.10 -25.02 2.73
C GLU A 180 -13.62 -23.74 2.05
N THR A 181 -14.40 -23.18 1.13
CA THR A 181 -14.05 -21.91 0.45
C THR A 181 -14.02 -20.72 1.40
N VAL A 182 -14.95 -20.65 2.36
CA VAL A 182 -14.97 -19.58 3.38
C VAL A 182 -13.79 -19.74 4.35
N SER A 183 -13.45 -20.99 4.68
CA SER A 183 -12.31 -21.32 5.52
C SER A 183 -11.00 -20.86 4.87
N GLU A 184 -10.79 -21.15 3.59
CA GLU A 184 -9.58 -20.72 2.86
C GLU A 184 -9.47 -19.19 2.77
N GLU A 185 -10.58 -18.49 2.49
CA GLU A 185 -10.59 -17.03 2.49
C GLU A 185 -10.28 -16.44 3.88
N LEU A 186 -10.82 -17.06 4.94
CA LEU A 186 -10.58 -16.63 6.31
C LEU A 186 -9.15 -16.92 6.78
N ASP A 187 -8.62 -18.10 6.48
CA ASP A 187 -7.23 -18.46 6.79
C ASP A 187 -6.26 -17.54 6.04
N SER A 188 -6.53 -17.24 4.75
CA SER A 188 -5.77 -16.25 3.97
C SER A 188 -5.84 -14.85 4.59
N PHE A 189 -7.01 -14.45 5.10
CA PHE A 189 -7.17 -13.18 5.79
C PHE A 189 -6.37 -13.15 7.10
N ILE A 190 -6.49 -14.19 7.94
CA ILE A 190 -5.76 -14.31 9.21
C ILE A 190 -4.24 -14.30 8.97
N GLU A 191 -3.76 -14.99 7.94
CA GLU A 191 -2.35 -15.03 7.59
C GLU A 191 -1.86 -13.64 7.13
N LYS A 192 -2.57 -12.98 6.21
CA LYS A 192 -2.25 -11.60 5.77
C LYS A 192 -2.28 -10.62 6.93
N PHE A 193 -3.24 -10.77 7.84
CA PHE A 193 -3.38 -9.91 9.01
C PHE A 193 -2.30 -10.16 10.06
N SER A 194 -1.92 -11.42 10.26
CA SER A 194 -0.82 -11.82 11.15
C SER A 194 0.53 -11.36 10.62
N ASN A 195 0.74 -11.36 9.31
CA ASN A 195 1.94 -10.82 8.67
C ASN A 195 1.98 -9.28 8.74
N PHE A 196 0.83 -8.63 8.90
CA PHE A 196 0.72 -7.19 9.10
C PHE A 196 1.27 -6.73 10.46
N PHE A 197 1.15 -7.58 11.47
CA PHE A 197 1.81 -7.39 12.76
C PHE A 197 2.99 -8.34 12.82
N PRO A 198 4.20 -7.94 12.37
CA PRO A 198 5.35 -8.84 12.39
C PRO A 198 5.43 -9.53 13.75
N LYS A 199 5.51 -10.88 13.74
CA LYS A 199 5.61 -11.73 14.95
C LYS A 199 6.86 -11.41 15.81
N ASN A 200 7.63 -10.40 15.42
CA ASN A 200 8.66 -9.85 16.27
C ASN A 200 8.03 -9.51 17.62
N ASP A 201 8.62 -10.11 18.65
CA ASP A 201 8.33 -9.83 20.03
C ASP A 201 8.27 -8.30 20.15
N ARG A 202 7.10 -7.72 20.47
CA ARG A 202 6.93 -6.25 20.48
C ARG A 202 7.92 -5.58 21.44
N ASN A 203 8.55 -6.38 22.29
CA ASN A 203 9.52 -6.02 23.29
C ASN A 203 10.96 -6.23 22.79
N SER A 204 11.22 -6.40 21.50
CA SER A 204 12.56 -6.49 20.92
C SER A 204 12.82 -5.45 19.83
N CYS A 205 14.10 -5.10 19.71
CA CYS A 205 14.60 -4.14 18.74
C CYS A 205 14.53 -4.70 17.31
N ALA A 206 13.98 -3.94 16.37
CA ALA A 206 13.94 -4.37 14.96
C ALA A 206 15.31 -4.45 14.26
N ILE A 207 16.36 -3.88 14.87
CA ILE A 207 17.73 -3.85 14.32
C ILE A 207 18.59 -4.96 14.92
N CYS A 208 18.76 -4.99 16.24
CA CYS A 208 19.60 -6.00 16.90
C CYS A 208 18.84 -7.27 17.30
N LEU A 209 17.50 -7.29 17.19
CA LEU A 209 16.61 -8.40 17.56
C LEU A 209 16.62 -8.77 19.05
N GLU A 210 17.32 -8.00 19.89
CA GLU A 210 17.38 -8.21 21.34
C GLU A 210 16.23 -7.51 22.06
N LYS A 211 15.85 -8.03 23.24
CA LYS A 211 14.78 -7.45 24.06
C LYS A 211 15.17 -6.08 24.61
N TYR A 212 14.20 -5.17 24.71
CA TYR A 212 14.41 -3.86 25.34
C TYR A 212 14.70 -4.01 26.83
N ASP A 213 15.53 -3.12 27.35
CA ASP A 213 15.92 -3.04 28.75
C ASP A 213 16.15 -1.57 29.16
N ASP A 214 16.03 -1.29 30.45
CA ASP A 214 16.05 0.08 30.97
C ASP A 214 17.44 0.72 30.96
N LYS A 215 18.49 -0.02 30.59
CA LYS A 215 19.89 0.41 30.75
C LYS A 215 20.59 0.68 29.42
N LYS A 216 20.56 -0.30 28.53
CA LYS A 216 21.29 -0.34 27.26
C LYS A 216 20.33 -0.26 26.08
N ARG A 217 19.20 -0.96 26.14
CA ARG A 217 18.27 -1.11 25.02
C ARG A 217 16.97 -0.36 25.27
N ILE A 218 17.09 0.95 25.50
CA ILE A 218 15.94 1.83 25.70
C ILE A 218 15.08 1.82 24.43
N GLU A 219 13.81 1.46 24.55
CA GLU A 219 12.86 1.45 23.44
C GLU A 219 12.66 2.89 22.93
N CYS A 220 12.82 3.08 21.62
CA CYS A 220 12.60 4.37 20.97
C CYS A 220 11.65 4.21 19.79
N THR A 221 10.96 5.30 19.46
CA THR A 221 10.15 5.41 18.24
C THR A 221 10.62 6.59 17.40
N LEU A 222 10.53 6.44 16.08
CA LEU A 222 10.71 7.53 15.12
C LEU A 222 9.36 8.18 14.79
N LEU A 223 9.39 9.36 14.16
CA LEU A 223 8.17 10.02 13.65
C LEU A 223 7.37 9.17 12.63
N CYS A 224 8.01 8.17 12.02
CA CYS A 224 7.32 7.20 11.16
C CYS A 224 6.61 6.07 11.93
N GLY A 225 6.65 6.08 13.27
CA GLY A 225 6.01 5.08 14.13
C GLY A 225 6.75 3.74 14.28
N HIS A 226 7.91 3.60 13.65
CA HIS A 226 8.72 2.38 13.75
C HIS A 226 9.63 2.44 14.97
N ARG A 227 9.80 1.29 15.63
CA ARG A 227 10.45 1.16 16.93
C ARG A 227 11.78 0.43 16.83
N SER A 228 12.76 0.88 17.59
CA SER A 228 14.11 0.30 17.67
C SER A 228 14.83 0.80 18.92
N CYS A 229 15.92 0.16 19.30
CA CYS A 229 16.72 0.58 20.46
C CYS A 229 17.43 1.92 20.19
N PHE A 230 17.57 2.78 21.21
CA PHE A 230 18.25 4.08 21.08
C PHE A 230 19.65 3.95 20.47
N GLU A 231 20.46 3.05 21.03
CA GLU A 231 21.83 2.78 20.59
C GLU A 231 21.86 2.43 19.09
N CYS A 232 20.98 1.53 18.67
CA CYS A 232 20.84 1.08 17.30
C CYS A 232 20.54 2.24 16.34
N LEU A 233 19.58 3.11 16.67
CA LEU A 233 19.22 4.26 15.82
C LEU A 233 20.32 5.32 15.77
N THR A 234 21.04 5.54 16.87
CA THR A 234 22.14 6.50 16.92
C THR A 234 23.37 6.05 16.15
N GLN A 235 23.66 4.74 16.13
CA GLN A 235 24.82 4.16 15.43
C GLN A 235 24.58 3.91 13.93
N LEU A 236 23.35 4.05 13.42
CA LEU A 236 23.09 3.91 11.99
C LEU A 236 23.91 4.92 11.17
N PRO A 237 24.69 4.46 10.18
CA PRO A 237 25.51 5.34 9.34
C PRO A 237 24.65 6.25 8.47
N ASN A 238 23.54 5.72 7.97
CA ASN A 238 22.53 6.46 7.24
C ASN A 238 21.30 6.63 8.13
N LYS A 239 20.89 7.88 8.35
CA LYS A 239 19.73 8.20 9.21
C LYS A 239 18.40 7.96 8.47
N ASN A 240 18.20 6.73 8.02
CA ASN A 240 16.98 6.25 7.38
C ASN A 240 16.40 5.12 8.22
N CYS A 241 15.09 5.17 8.48
CA CYS A 241 14.39 4.14 9.22
C CYS A 241 14.65 2.75 8.60
N PRO A 242 15.11 1.73 9.33
CA PRO A 242 15.38 0.40 8.77
C PRO A 242 14.14 -0.27 8.17
N THR A 243 12.95 0.05 8.68
CA THR A 243 11.70 -0.56 8.24
C THR A 243 11.10 0.14 7.01
N CYS A 244 10.99 1.47 7.03
CA CYS A 244 10.32 2.24 5.97
C CYS A 244 11.22 3.16 5.16
N ARG A 245 12.52 3.22 5.47
CA ARG A 245 13.55 4.03 4.80
C ARG A 245 13.33 5.55 4.83
N LYS A 246 12.35 6.04 5.58
CA LYS A 246 12.15 7.48 5.79
C LYS A 246 13.35 8.07 6.53
N ALA A 247 13.87 9.18 6.01
CA ALA A 247 14.96 9.91 6.66
C ALA A 247 14.50 10.46 8.02
N PHE A 248 15.43 10.50 8.98
CA PHE A 248 15.23 11.07 10.32
C PHE A 248 16.51 11.76 10.81
N THR A 249 16.42 12.55 11.88
CA THR A 249 17.57 13.13 12.59
C THR A 249 17.66 12.59 14.02
N ASN A 250 18.80 12.75 14.70
CA ASN A 250 18.95 12.22 16.07
C ASN A 250 17.95 12.86 17.06
N GLU A 251 17.56 14.10 16.81
CA GLU A 251 16.58 14.85 17.61
C GLU A 251 15.15 14.32 17.42
N GLN A 252 14.90 13.57 16.33
CA GLN A 252 13.62 12.95 16.02
C GLN A 252 13.49 11.53 16.61
N ILE A 253 14.48 11.06 17.37
CA ILE A 253 14.43 9.79 18.10
C ILE A 253 13.75 10.05 19.46
N ILE A 254 12.53 9.53 19.62
CA ILE A 254 11.73 9.70 20.84
C ILE A 254 11.92 8.46 21.72
N LYS A 255 12.51 8.62 22.91
CA LYS A 255 12.62 7.55 23.91
C LYS A 255 11.25 7.29 24.55
N LEU A 256 10.87 6.03 24.67
CA LEU A 256 9.66 5.58 25.37
C LEU A 256 10.08 5.14 26.77
N PHE A 257 9.62 5.86 27.80
CA PHE A 257 9.82 5.53 29.22
C PHE A 257 8.51 5.03 29.83
#